data_AF-A0A8S9UEP1-F1
#
_entry.id   AF-A0A8S9UEP1-F1
#
_cell.length_a   1.000
_cell.length_b   1.000
_cell.length_c   1.000
_cell.angle_alpha   90.00
_cell.angle_beta   90.00
_cell.angle_gamma   90.00
#
_symmetry.space_group_name_H-M   'P 1'
#
loop_
_entity.id
_entity.type
_entity.pdbx_description
1 polymer ?
#
loop_
_entity_poly.entity_id
_entity_poly.type
_entity_poly.pdbx_seq_one_letter_code
_entity_poly.pdbx_strand_id
1 'polypeptide(L)'
;MSSSVSTAGSTAPSSTFVFTAAFTTKLRELDRTGYRVWARRLQLYLEVKEVWEAVRKPPTVGQLSAEGSGTGDRPLHQHAVRQKLVMTIILAALTNEQAALVADLGHPQQMLMALQKPYRRVCDTTVRALKREYMLLYIDAGGDMLEHIRQTRLMLTDLACYKVSLADGVNKSRFLPSLGPDWGGYVGSLEASSTCEEMLIKAAGEARRRSTQAQRGKRGGDSMARSAAKHDGKKKSKCFQL
;
A
#
# COMPACT_ATOMS: atom_id res chain seq x y z
N MET A 1 23.88 -42.61 -53.77
CA MET A 1 24.25 -41.20 -53.58
C MET A 1 23.10 -40.34 -54.11
N SER A 2 21.91 -40.46 -53.52
CA SER A 2 21.37 -39.62 -52.44
C SER A 2 21.27 -38.14 -52.82
N SER A 3 20.27 -37.83 -53.63
CA SER A 3 19.77 -36.48 -53.89
C SER A 3 18.98 -35.99 -52.68
N SER A 4 19.33 -34.83 -52.14
CA SER A 4 18.54 -34.13 -51.12
C SER A 4 18.18 -32.75 -51.65
N VAL A 5 16.89 -32.60 -51.94
CA VAL A 5 16.24 -31.33 -52.27
C VAL A 5 16.04 -30.58 -50.95
N SER A 6 16.55 -29.35 -50.85
CA SER A 6 16.30 -28.47 -49.70
C SER A 6 15.30 -27.41 -50.12
N THR A 7 14.05 -27.60 -49.71
CA THR A 7 12.96 -26.64 -49.88
C THR A 7 13.11 -25.53 -48.83
N ALA A 8 13.50 -24.34 -49.26
CA ALA A 8 13.55 -23.15 -48.42
C ALA A 8 12.12 -22.66 -48.13
N GLY A 9 11.56 -23.12 -47.01
CA GLY A 9 10.32 -22.60 -46.44
C GLY A 9 10.57 -21.23 -45.81
N SER A 10 10.22 -20.18 -46.55
CA SER A 10 10.05 -18.82 -46.03
C SER A 10 8.97 -18.82 -44.95
N THR A 11 9.39 -18.68 -43.70
CA THR A 11 8.47 -18.43 -42.58
C THR A 11 8.94 -17.17 -41.89
N ALA A 12 8.05 -16.18 -41.87
CA ALA A 12 8.30 -14.81 -41.46
C ALA A 12 8.97 -14.70 -40.07
N PRO A 13 9.86 -13.71 -39.85
CA PRO A 13 10.19 -13.32 -38.50
C PRO A 13 8.94 -12.75 -37.84
N SER A 14 8.42 -13.50 -36.87
CA SER A 14 7.41 -13.03 -35.92
C SER A 14 7.82 -11.64 -35.45
N SER A 15 7.01 -10.64 -35.81
CA SER A 15 7.17 -9.28 -35.36
C SER A 15 7.20 -9.29 -33.84
N THR A 16 8.41 -9.13 -33.29
CA THR A 16 8.59 -8.70 -31.92
C THR A 16 7.90 -7.37 -31.84
N PHE A 17 6.67 -7.37 -31.32
CA PHE A 17 5.96 -6.15 -30.96
C PHE A 17 6.80 -5.49 -29.87
N VAL A 18 7.70 -4.59 -30.28
CA VAL A 18 8.31 -3.64 -29.37
C VAL A 18 7.15 -2.76 -28.95
N PHE A 19 6.61 -3.07 -27.78
CA PHE A 19 5.66 -2.20 -27.12
C PHE A 19 6.44 -0.97 -26.65
N THR A 20 6.73 -0.05 -27.57
CA THR A 20 7.20 1.28 -27.24
C THR A 20 6.00 2.02 -26.66
N ALA A 21 5.63 1.66 -25.43
CA ALA A 21 4.73 2.47 -24.64
C ALA A 21 5.43 3.83 -24.48
N ALA A 22 4.91 4.84 -25.17
CA ALA A 22 5.29 6.22 -24.95
C ALA A 22 4.86 6.62 -23.53
N PHE A 23 5.67 6.22 -22.53
CA PHE A 23 5.52 6.60 -21.14
C PHE A 23 5.90 8.08 -21.01
N THR A 24 4.97 8.97 -21.37
CA THR A 24 5.07 10.41 -21.11
C THR A 24 4.75 10.67 -19.63
N THR A 25 5.52 10.07 -18.72
CA THR A 25 5.36 10.36 -17.29
C THR A 25 5.95 11.73 -17.01
N LYS A 26 5.10 12.76 -16.99
CA LYS A 26 5.46 14.05 -16.39
C LYS A 26 5.84 13.77 -14.94
N LEU A 27 7.11 14.00 -14.59
CA LEU A 27 7.55 13.94 -13.21
C LEU A 27 6.82 15.04 -12.45
N ARG A 28 6.05 14.66 -11.42
CA ARG A 28 5.36 15.62 -10.56
C ARG A 28 6.34 16.21 -9.55
N GLU A 29 6.04 17.43 -9.14
CA GLU A 29 6.72 18.11 -8.05
C GLU A 29 6.63 17.30 -6.74
N LEU A 30 7.68 17.36 -5.92
CA LEU A 30 7.75 16.69 -4.63
C LEU A 30 6.85 17.43 -3.62
N ASP A 31 5.74 16.80 -3.25
CA ASP A 31 4.90 17.26 -2.17
C ASP A 31 5.52 16.97 -0.79
N ARG A 32 5.03 17.64 0.26
CA ARG A 32 5.49 17.44 1.65
C ARG A 32 5.20 16.02 2.19
N THR A 33 4.49 15.19 1.42
CA THR A 33 4.17 13.79 1.72
C THR A 33 4.72 12.88 0.63
N GLY A 34 4.95 11.59 0.92
CA GLY A 34 5.18 10.62 -0.17
C GLY A 34 6.55 10.65 -0.86
N TYR A 35 7.62 11.16 -0.23
CA TYR A 35 9.00 11.14 -0.76
C TYR A 35 9.40 9.80 -1.40
N ARG A 36 9.00 8.66 -0.84
CA ARG A 36 9.31 7.33 -1.41
C ARG A 36 8.68 7.11 -2.79
N VAL A 37 7.41 7.49 -2.95
CA VAL A 37 6.69 7.35 -4.22
C VAL A 37 7.27 8.31 -5.25
N TRP A 38 7.55 9.55 -4.85
CA TRP A 38 8.22 10.53 -5.69
C TRP A 38 9.62 10.06 -6.12
N ALA A 39 10.45 9.59 -5.19
CA ALA A 39 11.80 9.11 -5.48
C ALA A 39 11.78 7.91 -6.45
N ARG A 40 10.80 7.01 -6.32
CA ARG A 40 10.62 5.90 -7.26
C ARG A 40 10.20 6.37 -8.65
N ARG A 41 9.30 7.36 -8.74
CA ARG A 41 8.90 7.98 -10.02
C ARG A 41 10.07 8.70 -10.69
N LEU A 42 10.86 9.45 -9.92
CA LEU A 42 12.08 10.10 -10.39
C LEU A 42 13.07 9.07 -10.93
N GLN A 43 13.34 7.98 -10.18
CA GLN A 43 14.23 6.92 -10.65
C GLN A 43 13.77 6.36 -12.00
N LEU A 44 12.50 5.94 -12.11
CA LEU A 44 11.95 5.40 -13.35
C LEU A 44 12.05 6.42 -14.51
N TYR A 45 11.80 7.70 -14.24
CA TYR A 45 11.92 8.76 -15.23
C TYR A 45 13.36 8.93 -15.74
N LEU A 46 14.35 8.84 -14.84
CA LEU A 46 15.77 8.92 -15.18
C LEU A 46 16.28 7.65 -15.88
N GLU A 47 15.73 6.48 -15.56
CA GLU A 47 16.01 5.21 -16.25
C GLU A 47 15.51 5.26 -17.70
N VAL A 48 14.28 5.75 -17.93
CA VAL A 48 13.73 5.97 -19.29
C VAL A 48 14.54 6.98 -20.09
N LYS A 49 15.15 7.96 -19.41
CA LYS A 49 16.06 8.94 -20.05
C LYS A 49 17.51 8.46 -20.17
N GLU A 50 17.82 7.24 -19.75
CA GLU A 50 19.17 6.65 -19.77
C GLU A 50 20.24 7.48 -19.04
N VAL A 51 19.82 8.23 -18.01
CA VAL A 51 20.72 9.10 -17.22
C VAL A 51 20.84 8.67 -15.76
N TRP A 52 20.16 7.59 -15.36
CA TRP A 52 20.20 7.08 -13.98
C TRP A 52 21.61 6.77 -13.49
N GLU A 53 22.50 6.24 -14.35
CA GLU A 53 23.87 5.91 -13.95
C GLU A 53 24.69 7.14 -13.51
N ALA A 54 24.36 8.33 -14.03
CA ALA A 54 24.99 9.58 -13.60
C ALA A 54 24.62 10.00 -12.16
N VAL A 55 23.68 9.28 -11.52
CA VAL A 55 23.36 9.42 -10.10
C VAL A 55 24.36 8.65 -9.22
N ARG A 56 24.94 7.54 -9.68
CA ARG A 56 25.54 6.53 -8.78
C ARG A 56 27.04 6.70 -8.52
N LYS A 57 27.83 7.25 -9.44
CA LYS A 57 29.27 7.49 -9.24
C LYS A 57 29.82 8.64 -10.10
N PRO A 58 30.71 9.49 -9.57
CA PRO A 58 31.64 10.24 -10.42
C PRO A 58 32.61 9.27 -11.10
N PRO A 59 33.08 9.53 -12.34
CA PRO A 59 34.03 8.65 -13.01
C PRO A 59 35.31 8.55 -12.16
N THR A 60 35.65 7.34 -11.71
CA THR A 60 36.92 7.10 -11.04
C THR A 60 38.04 7.26 -12.07
N VAL A 61 38.99 8.16 -11.80
CA VAL A 61 40.14 8.52 -12.64
C VAL A 61 40.97 7.30 -13.12
N GLY A 62 40.82 6.14 -12.49
CA GLY A 62 41.52 4.89 -12.82
C GLY A 62 41.01 4.08 -14.03
N GLN A 63 39.95 4.50 -14.75
CA GLN A 63 39.55 3.84 -16.01
C GLN A 63 40.32 4.36 -17.25
N LEU A 64 41.29 5.26 -17.07
CA LEU A 64 41.93 6.02 -18.16
C LEU A 64 43.28 5.46 -18.68
N SER A 65 43.71 4.25 -18.32
CA SER A 65 45.03 3.74 -18.77
C SER A 65 45.02 2.39 -19.46
N ALA A 66 43.92 2.00 -20.11
CA ALA A 66 43.96 0.92 -21.08
C ALA A 66 43.31 1.34 -22.39
N GLU A 67 44.17 1.42 -23.41
CA GLU A 67 43.89 1.49 -24.84
C GLU A 67 43.64 2.87 -25.46
N GLY A 68 44.72 3.34 -26.12
CA GLY A 68 44.62 3.55 -27.56
C GLY A 68 44.53 5.01 -28.01
N SER A 69 45.58 5.46 -28.66
CA SER A 69 45.65 6.68 -29.46
C SER A 69 44.41 6.89 -30.35
N GLY A 70 43.64 7.94 -30.08
CA GLY A 70 42.54 8.36 -30.94
C GLY A 70 41.75 9.50 -30.30
N THR A 71 41.74 10.65 -30.95
CA THR A 71 40.99 11.87 -30.65
C THR A 71 39.65 11.60 -29.93
N GLY A 72 39.57 11.78 -28.61
CA GLY A 72 38.45 11.19 -27.86
C GLY A 72 38.17 11.73 -26.46
N ASP A 73 38.20 13.05 -26.27
CA ASP A 73 37.80 13.76 -25.04
C ASP A 73 36.28 13.62 -24.68
N ARG A 74 35.57 12.68 -25.32
CA ARG A 74 34.11 12.55 -25.31
C ARG A 74 33.46 11.90 -24.08
N PRO A 75 34.02 10.87 -23.43
CA PRO A 75 33.26 10.11 -22.40
C PRO A 75 33.09 10.88 -21.08
N LEU A 76 34.10 11.66 -20.66
CA LEU A 76 34.03 12.49 -19.45
C LEU A 76 33.07 13.67 -19.62
N HIS A 77 33.14 14.35 -20.78
CA HIS A 77 32.22 15.43 -21.12
C HIS A 77 30.77 14.93 -21.15
N GLN A 78 30.53 13.78 -21.78
CA GLN A 78 29.20 13.17 -21.85
C GLN A 78 28.65 12.80 -20.46
N HIS A 79 29.50 12.29 -19.57
CA HIS A 79 29.11 12.02 -18.18
C HIS A 79 28.74 13.30 -17.43
N ALA A 80 29.56 14.36 -17.55
CA ALA A 80 29.30 15.64 -16.89
C ALA A 80 27.99 16.29 -17.38
N VAL A 81 27.70 16.20 -18.69
CA VAL A 81 26.43 16.66 -19.27
C VAL A 81 25.25 15.86 -18.71
N ARG A 82 25.36 14.53 -18.61
CA ARG A 82 24.33 13.68 -18.01
C ARG A 82 24.10 14.02 -16.53
N GLN A 83 25.17 14.24 -15.77
CA GLN A 83 25.08 14.63 -14.36
C GLN A 83 24.35 15.97 -14.19
N LYS A 84 24.71 16.99 -14.98
CA LYS A 84 24.01 18.29 -14.98
C LYS A 84 22.55 18.14 -15.35
N LEU A 85 22.23 17.34 -16.37
CA LEU A 85 20.85 17.06 -16.76
C LEU A 85 20.03 16.45 -15.62
N VAL A 86 20.59 15.47 -14.91
CA VAL A 86 19.94 14.86 -13.74
C VAL A 86 19.69 15.90 -12.65
N MET A 87 20.68 16.74 -12.34
CA MET A 87 20.54 17.81 -11.34
C MET A 87 19.43 18.78 -11.72
N THR A 88 19.36 19.20 -12.99
CA THR A 88 18.27 20.06 -13.51
C THR A 88 16.90 19.39 -13.39
N ILE A 89 16.79 18.10 -13.71
CA ILE A 89 15.53 17.35 -13.57
C ILE A 89 15.11 17.28 -12.11
N ILE A 90 16.04 17.05 -11.18
CA ILE A 90 15.77 17.07 -9.74
C ILE A 90 15.23 18.45 -9.35
N LEU A 91 15.95 19.53 -9.65
CA LEU A 91 15.52 20.90 -9.29
C LEU A 91 14.14 21.26 -9.86
N ALA A 92 13.85 20.88 -11.10
CA ALA A 92 12.57 21.15 -11.74
C ALA A 92 11.39 20.37 -11.12
N ALA A 93 11.68 19.33 -10.33
CA ALA A 93 10.69 18.51 -9.64
C ALA A 93 10.56 18.85 -8.15
N LEU A 94 11.09 19.99 -7.73
CA LEU A 94 11.06 20.47 -6.35
C LEU A 94 10.36 21.83 -6.26
N THR A 95 9.79 22.10 -5.09
CA THR A 95 9.34 23.46 -4.75
C THR A 95 10.55 24.38 -4.55
N ASN A 96 10.34 25.70 -4.64
CA ASN A 96 11.41 26.68 -4.41
C ASN A 96 12.10 26.49 -3.04
N GLU A 97 11.32 26.17 -1.98
CA GLU A 97 11.83 25.89 -0.64
C GLU A 97 12.76 24.66 -0.64
N GLN A 98 12.36 23.59 -1.33
CA GLN A 98 13.14 22.35 -1.41
C GLN A 98 14.37 22.48 -2.31
N ALA A 99 14.24 23.21 -3.42
CA ALA A 99 15.33 23.48 -4.36
C ALA A 99 16.45 24.27 -3.67
N ALA A 100 16.10 25.28 -2.86
CA ALA A 100 17.08 26.06 -2.09
C ALA A 100 17.93 25.18 -1.15
N LEU A 101 17.38 24.10 -0.60
CA LEU A 101 18.13 23.18 0.28
C LEU A 101 19.23 22.38 -0.44
N VAL A 102 19.13 22.25 -1.76
CA VAL A 102 20.00 21.37 -2.56
C VAL A 102 20.70 22.09 -3.71
N ALA A 103 20.47 23.39 -3.89
CA ALA A 103 21.02 24.19 -4.98
C ALA A 103 22.55 24.20 -4.99
N ASP A 104 23.18 24.24 -3.81
CA ASP A 104 24.64 24.30 -3.66
C ASP A 104 25.32 22.92 -3.78
N LEU A 105 24.54 21.83 -3.93
CA LEU A 105 25.08 20.48 -3.98
C LEU A 105 25.52 20.14 -5.41
N GLY A 106 26.82 19.92 -5.61
CA GLY A 106 27.41 19.65 -6.92
C GLY A 106 27.17 18.25 -7.48
N HIS A 107 26.43 17.38 -6.78
CA HIS A 107 26.21 16.00 -7.20
C HIS A 107 24.76 15.53 -6.96
N PRO A 108 24.11 14.88 -7.96
CA PRO A 108 22.71 14.46 -7.85
C PRO A 108 22.46 13.51 -6.68
N GLN A 109 23.39 12.60 -6.37
CA GLN A 109 23.27 11.75 -5.18
C GLN A 109 23.23 12.53 -3.87
N GLN A 110 24.00 13.62 -3.76
CA GLN A 110 24.00 14.45 -2.57
C GLN A 110 22.68 15.20 -2.45
N MET A 111 22.14 15.72 -3.55
CA MET A 111 20.82 16.33 -3.59
C MET A 111 19.74 15.35 -3.11
N LEU A 112 19.72 14.11 -3.62
CA LEU A 112 18.77 13.09 -3.19
C LEU A 112 18.92 12.71 -1.71
N MET A 113 20.15 12.61 -1.20
CA MET A 113 20.39 12.33 0.22
C MET A 113 19.94 13.49 1.12
N ALA A 114 20.19 14.73 0.71
CA ALA A 114 19.76 15.93 1.42
C ALA A 114 18.24 16.03 1.47
N LEU A 115 17.56 15.78 0.35
CA LEU A 115 16.10 15.69 0.29
C LEU A 115 15.58 14.55 1.15
N GLN A 116 16.24 13.39 1.17
CA GLN A 116 15.81 12.25 1.97
C GLN A 116 15.82 12.52 3.49
N LYS A 117 16.78 13.32 3.99
CA LYS A 117 17.02 13.55 5.43
C LYS A 117 15.79 14.08 6.20
N PRO A 118 15.08 15.15 5.78
CA PRO A 118 13.87 15.61 6.46
C PRO A 118 12.75 14.58 6.42
N TYR A 119 12.56 13.89 5.29
CA TYR A 119 11.53 12.85 5.18
C TYR A 119 11.84 11.59 5.98
N ARG A 120 13.12 11.25 6.20
CA ARG A 120 13.53 10.13 7.08
C ARG A 120 13.13 10.38 8.53
N ARG A 121 13.38 11.58 9.08
CA ARG A 121 12.98 11.90 10.46
C ARG A 121 11.48 11.82 10.65
N VAL A 122 10.71 12.36 9.69
CA VAL A 122 9.25 12.23 9.68
C VAL A 122 8.84 10.75 9.59
N CYS A 123 9.49 9.94 8.74
CA CYS A 123 9.23 8.50 8.69
C CYS A 123 9.50 7.81 10.04
N ASP A 124 10.62 8.09 10.71
CA ASP A 124 10.97 7.42 11.97
C ASP A 124 10.03 7.83 13.12
N THR A 125 9.67 9.11 13.22
CA THR A 125 8.69 9.58 14.21
C THR A 125 7.30 9.03 13.91
N THR A 126 6.88 9.02 12.65
CA THR A 126 5.57 8.50 12.22
C THR A 126 5.49 6.99 12.42
N VAL A 127 6.53 6.23 12.07
CA VAL A 127 6.61 4.79 12.36
C VAL A 127 6.54 4.53 13.86
N ARG A 128 7.23 5.32 14.68
CA ARG A 128 7.18 5.17 16.14
C ARG A 128 5.83 5.55 16.72
N ALA A 129 5.14 6.55 16.17
CA ALA A 129 3.79 6.92 16.57
C ALA A 129 2.80 5.83 16.16
N LEU A 130 2.82 5.41 14.89
CA LEU A 130 1.95 4.37 14.35
C LEU A 130 2.13 3.02 15.05
N LYS A 131 3.37 2.63 15.37
CA LYS A 131 3.62 1.46 16.23
C LYS A 131 2.99 1.62 17.61
N ARG A 132 3.12 2.79 18.23
CA ARG A 132 2.52 3.03 19.56
C ARG A 132 1.00 2.99 19.50
N GLU A 133 0.39 3.62 18.50
CA GLU A 133 -1.06 3.59 18.30
C GLU A 133 -1.56 2.17 18.03
N TYR A 134 -0.88 1.40 17.19
CA TYR A 134 -1.19 -0.02 16.98
C TYR A 134 -1.08 -0.84 18.28
N MET A 135 -0.04 -0.57 19.08
CA MET A 135 0.17 -1.18 20.40
C MET A 135 -0.82 -0.69 21.47
N LEU A 136 -1.64 0.31 21.18
CA LEU A 136 -2.70 0.82 22.04
C LEU A 136 -4.09 0.60 21.45
N LEU A 137 -4.21 0.00 20.25
CA LEU A 137 -5.50 -0.27 19.63
C LEU A 137 -6.23 -1.37 20.42
N TYR A 138 -7.44 -1.09 20.89
CA TYR A 138 -8.34 -2.04 21.53
C TYR A 138 -9.79 -1.67 21.23
N ILE A 139 -10.70 -2.61 21.44
CA ILE A 139 -12.14 -2.41 21.31
C ILE A 139 -12.80 -2.43 22.69
N ASP A 140 -13.60 -1.41 22.98
CA ASP A 140 -14.41 -1.31 24.20
C ASP A 140 -15.55 -2.35 24.23
N ALA A 141 -16.13 -2.56 25.40
CA ALA A 141 -17.37 -3.33 25.54
C ALA A 141 -18.48 -2.72 24.67
N GLY A 142 -19.15 -3.54 23.86
CA GLY A 142 -20.13 -3.09 22.86
C GLY A 142 -19.55 -2.37 21.63
N GLY A 143 -18.22 -2.30 21.48
CA GLY A 143 -17.58 -1.68 20.32
C GLY A 143 -17.81 -2.45 19.00
N ASP A 144 -17.60 -1.77 17.88
CA ASP A 144 -17.74 -2.37 16.53
C ASP A 144 -16.47 -3.13 16.10
N MET A 145 -16.60 -4.46 16.08
CA MET A 145 -15.52 -5.35 15.68
C MET A 145 -15.09 -5.19 14.22
N LEU A 146 -16.01 -4.86 13.31
CA LEU A 146 -15.66 -4.67 11.91
C LEU A 146 -14.81 -3.41 11.73
N GLU A 147 -15.13 -2.35 12.48
CA GLU A 147 -14.35 -1.12 12.49
C GLU A 147 -12.96 -1.34 13.11
N HIS A 148 -12.87 -2.10 14.20
CA HIS A 148 -11.59 -2.49 14.81
C HIS A 148 -10.69 -3.28 13.84
N ILE A 149 -11.27 -4.22 13.09
CA ILE A 149 -10.54 -4.98 12.05
C ILE A 149 -10.09 -4.06 10.91
N ARG A 150 -10.96 -3.15 10.46
CA ARG A 150 -10.63 -2.16 9.42
C ARG A 150 -9.44 -1.31 9.85
N GLN A 151 -9.48 -0.80 11.07
CA GLN A 151 -8.42 0.04 11.63
C GLN A 151 -7.11 -0.73 11.81
N THR A 152 -7.18 -1.98 12.28
CA THR A 152 -6.03 -2.89 12.39
C THR A 152 -5.35 -3.07 11.04
N ARG A 153 -6.12 -3.38 9.98
CA ARG A 153 -5.58 -3.56 8.63
C ARG A 153 -4.94 -2.30 8.07
N LEU A 154 -5.56 -1.14 8.32
CA LEU A 154 -5.03 0.14 7.90
C LEU A 154 -3.66 0.40 8.53
N MET A 155 -3.54 0.26 9.85
CA MET A 155 -2.26 0.47 10.56
C MET A 155 -1.17 -0.50 10.12
N LEU A 156 -1.49 -1.78 9.89
CA LEU A 156 -0.53 -2.75 9.38
C LEU A 156 -0.08 -2.42 7.94
N THR A 157 -1.00 -1.95 7.10
CA THR A 157 -0.69 -1.49 5.73
C THR A 157 0.23 -0.28 5.76
N ASP A 158 -0.08 0.71 6.62
CA ASP A 158 0.72 1.91 6.78
C ASP A 158 2.14 1.56 7.27
N LEU A 159 2.28 0.65 8.24
CA LEU A 159 3.58 0.15 8.69
C LEU A 159 4.37 -0.52 7.54
N ALA A 160 3.70 -1.35 6.73
CA ALA A 160 4.31 -2.00 5.58
C ALA A 160 4.79 -0.98 4.52
N CYS A 161 4.07 0.12 4.31
CA CYS A 161 4.50 1.23 3.45
C CYS A 161 5.85 1.84 3.89
N TYR A 162 6.14 1.83 5.19
CA TYR A 162 7.42 2.26 5.75
C TYR A 162 8.51 1.17 5.76
N LYS A 163 8.26 0.00 5.17
CA LYS A 163 9.12 -1.21 5.23
C LYS A 163 9.25 -1.79 6.64
N VAL A 164 8.22 -1.58 7.47
CA VAL A 164 8.11 -2.20 8.78
C VAL A 164 7.04 -3.27 8.69
N SER A 165 7.47 -4.52 8.59
CA SER A 165 6.56 -5.67 8.68
C SER A 165 6.70 -6.30 10.05
N LEU A 166 5.59 -6.41 10.76
CA LEU A 166 5.51 -7.16 12.01
C LEU A 166 5.27 -8.63 11.67
N ALA A 167 5.98 -9.53 12.35
CA ALA A 167 5.76 -10.96 12.20
C ALA A 167 4.32 -11.32 12.60
N ASP A 168 3.74 -12.32 11.95
CA ASP A 168 2.37 -12.75 12.25
C ASP A 168 2.17 -13.04 13.74
N GLY A 169 3.12 -13.74 14.38
CA GLY A 169 3.06 -14.01 15.82
C GLY A 169 2.90 -12.75 16.69
N VAL A 170 3.54 -11.64 16.32
CA VAL A 170 3.43 -10.34 17.02
C VAL A 170 2.07 -9.72 16.76
N ASN A 171 1.58 -9.77 15.52
CA ASN A 171 0.27 -9.22 15.20
C ASN A 171 -0.86 -10.00 15.88
N LYS A 172 -0.73 -11.34 15.92
CA LYS A 172 -1.66 -12.23 16.63
C LYS A 172 -1.66 -11.93 18.13
N SER A 173 -0.48 -11.89 18.76
CA SER A 173 -0.36 -11.63 20.20
C SER A 173 -0.79 -10.22 20.59
N ARG A 174 -0.80 -9.27 19.64
CA ARG A 174 -1.36 -7.94 19.85
C ARG A 174 -2.87 -7.88 19.64
N PHE A 175 -3.39 -8.56 18.62
CA PHE A 175 -4.80 -8.51 18.26
C PHE A 175 -5.69 -9.23 19.27
N LEU A 176 -5.29 -10.41 19.78
CA LEU A 176 -6.15 -11.19 20.68
C LEU A 176 -6.48 -10.45 22.00
N PRO A 177 -5.51 -9.82 22.70
CA PRO A 177 -5.81 -9.04 23.90
C PRO A 177 -6.46 -7.68 23.60
N SER A 178 -6.46 -7.25 22.33
CA SER A 178 -7.15 -6.01 21.93
C SER A 178 -8.66 -6.18 21.88
N LEU A 179 -9.16 -7.41 21.99
CA LEU A 179 -10.59 -7.72 21.92
C LEU A 179 -11.27 -7.46 23.26
N GLY A 180 -12.45 -6.85 23.20
CA GLY A 180 -13.27 -6.56 24.36
C GLY A 180 -13.86 -7.84 24.99
N PRO A 181 -14.42 -7.75 26.21
CA PRO A 181 -14.91 -8.90 26.96
C PRO A 181 -15.98 -9.72 26.22
N ASP A 182 -16.78 -9.06 25.37
CA ASP A 182 -17.84 -9.69 24.55
C ASP A 182 -17.31 -10.73 23.54
N TRP A 183 -16.00 -10.71 23.30
CA TRP A 183 -15.31 -11.59 22.34
C TRP A 183 -14.56 -12.74 23.01
N GLY A 184 -14.49 -12.77 24.35
CA GLY A 184 -13.72 -13.77 25.11
C GLY A 184 -14.04 -15.21 24.74
N GLY A 185 -15.32 -15.55 24.57
CA GLY A 185 -15.74 -16.90 24.16
C GLY A 185 -15.32 -17.33 22.75
N TYR A 186 -14.84 -16.41 21.92
CA TYR A 186 -14.38 -16.70 20.55
C TYR A 186 -12.85 -16.65 20.39
N VAL A 187 -12.12 -16.19 21.42
CA VAL A 187 -10.65 -16.02 21.38
C VAL A 187 -9.92 -17.31 21.01
N GLY A 188 -10.29 -18.45 21.60
CA GLY A 188 -9.64 -19.74 21.29
C GLY A 188 -9.78 -20.17 19.83
N SER A 189 -10.89 -19.82 19.17
CA SER A 189 -11.08 -20.09 17.73
C SER A 189 -10.18 -19.19 16.86
N LEU A 190 -9.93 -17.96 17.32
CA LEU A 190 -9.03 -17.02 16.66
C LEU A 190 -7.56 -17.42 16.82
N GLU A 191 -7.17 -17.88 18.01
CA GLU A 191 -5.82 -18.35 18.34
C GLU A 191 -5.33 -19.47 17.43
N ALA A 192 -6.23 -20.39 17.05
CA ALA A 192 -5.96 -21.50 16.15
C ALA A 192 -5.61 -21.08 14.71
N SER A 193 -5.76 -19.81 14.34
CA SER A 193 -5.45 -19.32 12.98
C SER A 193 -3.94 -19.32 12.74
N SER A 194 -3.50 -19.70 11.55
CA SER A 194 -2.08 -19.79 11.21
C SER A 194 -1.43 -18.42 11.04
N THR A 195 -2.16 -17.47 10.45
CA THR A 195 -1.69 -16.10 10.15
C THR A 195 -2.57 -15.05 10.82
N CYS A 196 -2.07 -13.82 10.92
CA CYS A 196 -2.88 -12.71 11.42
C CYS A 196 -4.06 -12.40 10.48
N GLU A 197 -3.84 -12.48 9.16
CA GLU A 197 -4.90 -12.16 8.20
C GLU A 197 -6.03 -13.19 8.22
N GLU A 198 -5.71 -14.48 8.35
CA GLU A 198 -6.72 -15.54 8.56
C GLU A 198 -7.56 -15.26 9.81
N MET A 199 -6.91 -14.81 10.89
CA MET A 199 -7.60 -14.45 12.13
C MET A 199 -8.57 -13.28 11.93
N LEU A 200 -8.13 -12.21 11.24
CA LEU A 200 -8.97 -11.06 10.94
C LEU A 200 -10.17 -11.45 10.07
N ILE A 201 -9.99 -12.36 9.11
CA ILE A 201 -11.07 -12.89 8.28
C ILE A 201 -12.11 -13.65 9.12
N LYS A 202 -11.66 -14.56 10.01
CA LYS A 202 -12.55 -15.31 10.91
C LYS A 202 -13.32 -14.37 11.84
N ALA A 203 -12.62 -13.43 12.45
CA ALA A 203 -13.21 -12.44 13.33
C ALA A 203 -14.29 -11.59 12.62
N ALA A 204 -14.02 -11.16 11.39
CA ALA A 204 -15.00 -10.43 10.58
C ALA A 204 -16.22 -11.31 10.21
N GLY A 205 -15.99 -12.59 9.93
CA GLY A 205 -17.05 -13.56 9.67
C GLY A 205 -17.99 -13.71 10.87
N GLU A 206 -17.42 -13.85 12.06
CA GLU A 206 -18.19 -13.98 13.31
C GLU A 206 -18.93 -12.68 13.66
N ALA A 207 -18.31 -11.51 13.47
CA ALA A 207 -18.98 -10.22 13.66
C ALA A 207 -20.23 -10.06 12.79
N ARG A 208 -20.12 -10.44 11.51
CA ARG A 208 -21.27 -10.45 10.59
C ARG A 208 -22.34 -11.45 11.02
N ARG A 209 -21.95 -12.63 11.50
CA ARG A 209 -22.88 -13.65 12.01
C ARG A 209 -23.67 -13.14 13.21
N ARG A 210 -22.98 -12.59 14.23
CA ARG A 210 -23.62 -12.03 15.44
C ARG A 210 -24.60 -10.91 15.11
N SER A 211 -24.21 -10.00 14.21
CA SER A 211 -25.09 -8.93 13.73
C SER A 211 -26.37 -9.46 13.08
N THR A 212 -26.23 -10.48 12.21
CA THR A 212 -27.38 -11.12 11.54
C THR A 212 -28.32 -11.81 12.54
N GLN A 213 -27.76 -12.48 13.56
CA GLN A 213 -28.55 -13.13 14.61
C GLN A 213 -29.30 -12.13 15.48
N ALA A 214 -28.68 -11.01 15.84
CA ALA A 214 -29.33 -9.94 16.60
C ALA A 214 -30.52 -9.31 15.84
N GLN A 215 -30.39 -9.16 14.52
CA GLN A 215 -31.49 -8.64 13.68
C GLN A 215 -32.67 -9.61 13.55
N ARG A 216 -32.41 -10.92 13.51
CA ARG A 216 -33.47 -11.95 13.51
C ARG A 216 -34.24 -12.00 14.83
N GLY A 217 -33.54 -11.87 15.97
CA GLY A 217 -34.18 -11.81 17.29
C GLY A 217 -35.12 -10.62 17.45
N LYS A 218 -34.77 -9.45 16.88
CA LYS A 218 -35.64 -8.26 16.88
C LYS A 218 -36.87 -8.39 15.98
N ARG A 219 -36.77 -9.03 14.82
CA ARG A 219 -37.91 -9.22 13.89
C ARG A 219 -38.92 -10.28 14.34
N GLY A 220 -38.55 -11.19 15.23
CA GLY A 220 -39.46 -12.21 15.77
C GLY A 220 -40.36 -11.74 16.92
N GLY A 221 -40.06 -10.58 17.53
CA GLY A 221 -40.78 -10.06 18.71
C GLY A 221 -42.08 -9.31 18.41
N ASP A 222 -42.23 -8.75 17.21
CA ASP A 222 -43.41 -7.93 16.84
C ASP A 222 -44.60 -8.75 16.28
N SER A 223 -44.51 -10.08 16.26
CA SER A 223 -45.53 -10.97 15.69
C SER A 223 -46.54 -11.53 16.70
N MET A 224 -46.58 -11.04 17.94
CA MET A 224 -47.60 -11.45 18.94
C MET A 224 -48.34 -10.25 19.55
N ALA A 225 -48.97 -9.42 18.72
CA ALA A 225 -49.99 -8.48 19.21
C ALA A 225 -50.92 -8.01 18.08
N ARG A 226 -51.83 -8.87 17.60
CA ARG A 226 -53.11 -8.47 16.99
C ARG A 226 -53.94 -9.68 16.57
N SER A 227 -54.68 -10.23 17.52
CA SER A 227 -55.94 -10.94 17.25
C SER A 227 -56.95 -10.57 18.33
N ALA A 228 -57.39 -9.31 18.29
CA ALA A 228 -58.60 -8.86 18.96
C ALA A 228 -59.26 -7.81 18.05
N ALA A 229 -60.25 -8.23 17.26
CA ALA A 229 -61.46 -7.46 16.96
C ALA A 229 -62.29 -8.11 15.84
N LYS A 230 -63.61 -8.11 16.08
CA LYS A 230 -64.75 -8.33 15.17
C LYS A 230 -65.14 -9.78 14.84
N HIS A 231 -66.23 -10.23 15.47
CA HIS A 231 -67.49 -10.20 14.76
C HIS A 231 -68.69 -9.98 15.70
N ASP A 232 -69.50 -9.00 15.33
CA ASP A 232 -70.79 -8.62 15.90
C ASP A 232 -71.89 -9.56 15.38
N GLY A 233 -72.94 -9.82 16.18
CA GLY A 233 -73.93 -10.87 15.88
C GLY A 233 -75.06 -11.08 16.89
N LYS A 234 -75.82 -10.02 17.19
CA LYS A 234 -77.30 -9.96 17.41
C LYS A 234 -78.09 -11.18 18.00
N LYS A 235 -78.98 -10.82 18.95
CA LYS A 235 -80.27 -11.45 19.37
C LYS A 235 -80.11 -12.73 20.25
N LYS A 236 -80.83 -12.93 21.37
CA LYS A 236 -82.21 -12.58 21.75
C LYS A 236 -82.38 -12.69 23.27
N SER A 237 -83.40 -11.98 23.75
CA SER A 237 -83.99 -11.90 25.08
C SER A 237 -84.24 -13.23 25.81
N LYS A 238 -84.08 -13.24 27.14
CA LYS A 238 -85.15 -13.57 28.12
C LYS A 238 -84.66 -13.38 29.57
N CYS A 239 -85.50 -12.72 30.37
CA CYS A 239 -85.48 -12.70 31.83
C CYS A 239 -85.47 -14.11 32.42
N PHE A 240 -84.91 -14.30 33.62
CA PHE A 240 -85.69 -14.44 34.86
C PHE A 240 -84.78 -14.32 36.10
N GLN A 241 -85.43 -13.96 37.20
CA GLN A 241 -84.91 -13.56 38.51
C GLN A 241 -84.49 -14.73 39.41
N LEU A 242 -83.78 -14.34 40.49
CA LEU A 242 -83.35 -15.04 41.71
C LEU A 242 -82.02 -15.81 41.63
#